data_AF-A0A978SDC1-F1
#
_entry.id   AF-A0A978SDC1-F1
#
_cell.length_a   1.000
_cell.length_b   1.000
_cell.length_c   1.000
_cell.angle_alpha   90.00
_cell.angle_beta   90.00
_cell.angle_gamma   90.00
#
_symmetry.space_group_name_H-M   'P 1'
#
loop_
_entity.id
_entity.type
_entity.pdbx_description
1 polymer ?
#
loop_
_entity_poly.entity_id
_entity_poly.type
_entity_poly.pdbx_seq_one_letter_code
_entity_poly.pdbx_strand_id
1 'polypeptide(L)'
;MFQNENCCFSPASIQVIEQNLSNPTPLETLLADINQDFAVPLLAQCRQIAEADGIVTEAESKVLDQITQALVKDKAVENTTESAKESVQTVKRGLFQFWKRSAKPS
;
A
#
# COMPACT_ATOMS: atom_id res chain seq x y z
N MET A 1 42.46 7.50 11.47
CA MET A 1 41.59 8.67 11.30
C MET A 1 40.36 8.20 10.52
N PHE A 2 39.25 7.96 11.19
CA PHE A 2 37.99 7.69 10.51
C PHE A 2 37.45 9.04 10.04
N GLN A 3 37.50 9.30 8.75
CA GLN A 3 36.70 10.37 8.17
C GLN A 3 35.26 9.93 8.36
N ASN A 4 34.61 10.47 9.40
CA ASN A 4 33.17 10.39 9.54
C ASN A 4 32.63 11.23 8.38
N GLU A 5 32.20 10.55 7.31
CA GLU A 5 31.61 11.18 6.14
C GLU A 5 30.29 11.81 6.56
N ASN A 6 30.40 13.05 7.03
CA ASN A 6 29.30 13.94 7.33
C ASN A 6 28.41 13.96 6.07
N CYS A 7 27.20 13.41 6.19
CA CYS A 7 26.27 13.26 5.07
C CYS A 7 26.17 14.57 4.30
N CYS A 8 26.45 14.52 3.00
CA CYS A 8 26.59 15.69 2.13
C CYS A 8 25.21 16.29 1.81
N PHE A 9 24.55 16.86 2.82
CA PHE A 9 23.40 17.74 2.59
C PHE A 9 23.91 19.16 2.36
N SER A 10 23.43 19.80 1.30
CA SER A 10 23.70 21.23 1.13
C SER A 10 23.02 22.02 2.25
N PRO A 11 23.55 23.20 2.66
CA PRO A 11 22.91 24.04 3.67
C PRO A 11 21.44 24.35 3.35
N ALA A 12 21.10 24.48 2.06
CA ALA A 12 19.73 24.63 1.60
C ALA A 12 18.87 23.39 1.87
N SER A 13 19.42 22.18 1.66
CA SER A 13 18.70 20.93 1.97
C SER A 13 18.42 20.80 3.45
N ILE A 14 19.36 21.19 4.31
CA ILE A 14 19.18 21.18 5.78
C ILE A 14 18.05 22.12 6.18
N GLN A 15 18.02 23.35 5.66
CA GLN A 15 16.94 24.29 5.95
C GLN A 15 15.56 23.77 5.53
N VAL A 16 15.48 23.11 4.36
CA VAL A 16 14.23 22.49 3.90
C VAL A 16 13.80 21.35 4.83
N ILE A 17 14.74 20.53 5.31
CA ILE A 17 14.44 19.47 6.28
C ILE A 17 13.94 20.07 7.59
N GLU A 18 14.60 21.10 8.13
CA GLU A 18 14.18 21.79 9.36
C GLU A 18 12.76 22.37 9.26
N GLN A 19 12.42 22.96 8.11
CA GLN A 19 11.08 23.46 7.84
C GLN A 19 10.04 22.32 7.81
N ASN A 20 10.37 21.19 7.18
CA ASN A 20 9.49 20.02 7.13
C ASN A 20 9.37 19.32 8.50
N LEU A 21 10.37 19.43 9.39
CA LEU A 21 10.25 18.91 10.76
C LEU A 21 9.36 19.81 11.63
N SER A 22 9.43 21.13 11.43
CA SER A 22 8.64 22.10 12.18
C SER A 22 7.18 22.17 11.73
N ASN A 23 6.95 22.01 10.43
CA ASN A 23 5.63 22.00 9.81
C ASN A 23 5.57 20.86 8.78
N PRO A 24 5.26 19.63 9.22
CA PRO A 24 5.29 18.48 8.34
C PRO A 24 4.27 18.60 7.22
N THR A 25 4.75 18.34 6.02
CA THR A 25 3.88 18.16 4.85
C THR A 25 2.88 17.03 5.13
N PRO A 26 1.60 17.18 4.76
CA PRO A 26 0.60 16.14 4.96
C PRO A 26 1.04 14.81 4.33
N LEU A 27 0.76 13.71 5.03
CA LEU A 27 1.17 12.37 4.62
C LEU A 27 0.68 12.01 3.21
N GLU A 28 -0.56 12.39 2.86
CA GLU A 28 -1.13 12.11 1.53
C GLU A 28 -0.34 12.77 0.39
N THR A 29 0.10 14.03 0.59
CA THR A 29 0.93 14.75 -0.38
C THR A 29 2.29 14.08 -0.52
N LEU A 30 2.91 13.70 0.61
CA LEU A 30 4.22 13.05 0.60
C LEU A 30 4.17 11.70 -0.13
N LEU A 31 3.12 10.91 0.10
CA LEU A 31 2.94 9.60 -0.53
C LEU A 31 2.68 9.69 -2.04
N ALA A 32 2.09 10.79 -2.52
CA ALA A 32 1.87 11.01 -3.95
C ALA A 32 3.18 11.31 -4.72
N ASP A 33 4.14 11.96 -4.05
CA ASP A 33 5.43 12.35 -4.66
C ASP A 33 6.52 11.27 -4.54
N ILE A 34 6.27 10.18 -3.81
CA ILE A 34 7.23 9.09 -3.62
C ILE A 34 7.34 8.25 -4.90
N ASN A 35 8.58 8.05 -5.36
CA ASN A 35 8.86 7.11 -6.44
C ASN A 35 8.60 5.66 -5.96
N GLN A 36 7.84 4.92 -6.76
CA GLN A 36 7.37 3.56 -6.48
C GLN A 36 8.50 2.56 -6.19
N ASP A 37 9.69 2.73 -6.75
CA ASP A 37 10.85 1.87 -6.47
C ASP A 37 11.25 1.92 -4.98
N PHE A 38 10.93 3.02 -4.31
CA PHE A 38 11.19 3.21 -2.89
C PHE A 38 10.03 2.79 -1.98
N ALA A 39 8.89 2.36 -2.54
CA ALA A 39 7.71 2.01 -1.74
C ALA A 39 7.98 0.87 -0.73
N VAL A 40 8.66 -0.19 -1.19
CA VAL A 40 9.01 -1.34 -0.36
C VAL A 40 10.03 -0.99 0.73
N PRO A 41 11.20 -0.39 0.43
CA PRO A 41 12.15 -0.02 1.46
C PRO A 41 11.60 1.04 2.42
N LEU A 42 10.75 1.98 1.96
CA LEU A 42 10.10 2.95 2.82
C LEU A 42 9.17 2.28 3.84
N LEU A 43 8.30 1.38 3.38
CA LEU A 43 7.38 0.66 4.28
C LEU A 43 8.14 -0.19 5.30
N ALA A 44 9.22 -0.85 4.88
CA ALA A 44 10.08 -1.60 5.78
C ALA A 44 10.69 -0.70 6.86
N GLN A 45 11.14 0.50 6.49
CA GLN A 45 11.70 1.45 7.43
C GLN A 45 10.65 2.02 8.40
N CYS A 46 9.45 2.34 7.90
CA CYS A 46 8.35 2.79 8.76
C CYS A 46 7.98 1.75 9.81
N ARG A 47 7.96 0.46 9.44
CA ARG A 47 7.73 -0.63 10.39
C ARG A 47 8.82 -0.74 11.43
N GLN A 48 10.10 -0.68 11.01
CA GLN A 48 11.21 -0.69 11.94
C GLN A 48 11.14 0.47 12.95
N ILE A 49 10.68 1.66 12.52
CA ILE A 49 10.49 2.80 13.42
C ILE A 49 9.34 2.53 14.41
N ALA A 50 8.19 2.05 13.93
CA ALA A 50 7.06 1.73 14.80
C ALA A 50 7.37 0.59 15.79
N GLU A 51 8.27 -0.32 15.43
CA GLU A 51 8.71 -1.43 16.27
C GLU A 51 9.93 -1.08 17.13
N ALA A 52 10.47 0.14 17.03
CA ALA A 52 11.73 0.52 17.69
C ALA A 52 11.64 0.40 19.22
N ASP A 53 10.48 0.74 19.79
CA ASP A 53 10.21 0.63 21.23
C ASP A 53 9.65 -0.75 21.63
N GLY A 54 9.59 -1.70 20.68
CA GLY A 54 9.11 -3.07 20.88
C GLY A 54 7.59 -3.23 21.01
N ILE A 55 6.83 -2.14 20.91
CA ILE A 55 5.36 -2.12 20.97
C ILE A 55 4.85 -1.22 19.85
N VAL A 56 4.04 -1.78 18.95
CA VAL A 56 3.32 -0.98 17.94
C VAL A 56 1.97 -0.58 18.52
N THR A 57 1.75 0.72 18.65
CA THR A 57 0.48 1.29 19.10
C THR A 57 -0.58 1.25 17.99
N GLU A 58 -1.86 1.37 18.36
CA GLU A 58 -2.97 1.43 17.40
C GLU A 58 -2.84 2.63 16.44
N ALA A 59 -2.32 3.76 16.94
CA ALA A 59 -2.06 4.95 16.13
C ALA A 59 -0.99 4.68 15.07
N GLU A 60 0.12 4.03 15.43
CA GLU A 60 1.18 3.66 14.49
C GLU A 60 0.72 2.64 13.48
N SER A 61 -0.02 1.62 13.94
CA SER A 61 -0.63 0.61 13.06
C SER A 61 -1.53 1.28 12.00
N LYS A 62 -2.35 2.26 12.39
CA LYS A 62 -3.21 2.99 11.46
C LYS A 62 -2.41 3.78 10.42
N VAL A 63 -1.30 4.40 10.81
CA VAL A 63 -0.43 5.13 9.88
C VAL A 63 0.25 4.16 8.91
N LEU A 64 0.75 3.02 9.40
CA LEU A 64 1.35 1.97 8.56
C LEU A 64 0.35 1.41 7.55
N ASP A 65 -0.91 1.22 7.95
CA ASP A 65 -1.99 0.78 7.05
C ASP A 65 -2.28 1.81 5.97
N GLN A 66 -2.33 3.10 6.33
CA GLN A 66 -2.52 4.19 5.36
C GLN A 66 -1.38 4.23 4.32
N ILE A 67 -0.13 4.12 4.78
CA ILE A 67 1.05 4.09 3.91
C ILE A 67 1.01 2.86 3.00
N THR A 68 0.68 1.69 3.55
CA THR A 68 0.56 0.45 2.78
C THR A 68 -0.53 0.58 1.71
N GLN A 69 -1.69 1.10 2.06
CA GLN A 69 -2.80 1.25 1.12
C GLN A 69 -2.46 2.23 -0.01
N ALA A 70 -1.77 3.33 0.30
CA ALA A 70 -1.36 4.31 -0.71
C ALA A 70 -0.35 3.72 -1.70
N LEU A 71 0.67 3.01 -1.20
CA LEU A 71 1.78 2.51 -2.01
C LEU A 71 1.47 1.19 -2.75
N VAL A 72 0.52 0.39 -2.25
CA VAL A 72 0.12 -0.90 -2.85
C VAL A 72 -1.04 -0.75 -3.84
N LYS A 73 -1.72 0.41 -3.88
CA LYS A 73 -2.82 0.67 -4.82
C LYS A 73 -2.42 0.44 -6.29
N ASP A 74 -1.18 0.70 -6.66
CA ASP A 74 -0.66 0.42 -8.01
C ASP A 74 -0.49 -1.07 -8.34
N LYS A 75 -0.53 -1.98 -7.35
CA LYS A 75 -0.46 -3.43 -7.58
C LYS A 75 -1.82 -4.13 -7.64
N ALA A 76 -2.91 -3.44 -7.30
CA ALA A 76 -4.21 -4.09 -7.09
C ALA A 76 -5.21 -3.98 -8.26
N VAL A 77 -4.84 -3.34 -9.38
CA VAL A 77 -5.71 -3.25 -10.57
C VAL A 77 -4.99 -3.73 -11.82
N GLU A 78 -4.55 -4.98 -11.80
CA GLU A 78 -4.46 -5.81 -13.01
C GLU A 78 -4.12 -7.23 -12.58
N ASN A 79 -4.88 -8.22 -13.06
CA ASN A 79 -4.66 -9.66 -12.88
C ASN A 79 -5.16 -10.22 -11.53
N THR A 80 -6.42 -10.69 -11.48
CA THR A 80 -6.89 -11.95 -10.82
C THR A 80 -8.33 -11.94 -10.28
N THR A 81 -9.25 -11.09 -10.76
CA THR A 81 -10.68 -11.29 -10.41
C THR A 81 -11.69 -11.32 -11.55
N GLU A 82 -11.32 -11.17 -12.82
CA GLU A 82 -12.29 -11.32 -13.92
C GLU A 82 -12.42 -12.77 -14.42
N SER A 83 -11.31 -13.50 -14.56
CA SER A 83 -11.34 -14.90 -15.03
C SER A 83 -12.05 -15.88 -14.06
N ALA A 84 -11.97 -15.64 -12.75
CA ALA A 84 -12.66 -16.48 -11.76
C ALA A 84 -14.18 -16.19 -11.67
N LYS A 85 -14.63 -14.97 -12.00
CA LYS A 85 -16.05 -14.59 -11.91
C LYS A 85 -16.88 -15.16 -13.06
N GLU A 86 -16.32 -15.21 -14.27
CA GLU A 86 -17.00 -15.77 -15.45
C GLU A 86 -17.23 -17.29 -15.34
N SER A 87 -16.27 -18.00 -14.75
CA SER A 87 -16.38 -19.44 -14.50
C SER A 87 -17.50 -19.76 -13.50
N VAL A 88 -17.61 -18.99 -12.42
CA VAL A 88 -18.70 -19.15 -11.43
C VAL A 88 -20.07 -18.80 -12.03
N GLN A 89 -20.14 -17.77 -12.87
CA GLN A 89 -21.39 -17.36 -13.51
C GLN A 89 -21.86 -18.36 -14.58
N THR A 90 -20.92 -18.99 -15.30
CA THR A 90 -21.21 -20.05 -16.27
C THR A 90 -21.77 -21.29 -15.58
N VAL A 91 -21.20 -21.70 -14.44
CA VAL A 91 -21.70 -22.84 -13.66
C VAL A 91 -23.12 -22.57 -13.12
N LYS A 92 -23.37 -21.36 -12.57
CA LYS A 92 -24.71 -20.96 -12.10
C LYS A 92 -25.75 -20.96 -13.22
N ARG A 93 -25.39 -20.45 -14.40
CA ARG A 93 -26.26 -20.48 -15.59
C ARG A 93 -26.55 -21.91 -16.04
N GLY A 94 -25.55 -22.78 -16.07
CA GLY A 94 -25.72 -24.19 -16.39
C GLY A 94 -26.69 -24.91 -15.45
N LEU A 95 -26.53 -24.71 -14.14
CA LEU A 95 -27.40 -25.32 -13.13
C LEU A 95 -28.85 -24.83 -13.24
N PHE A 96 -29.04 -23.54 -13.51
CA PHE A 96 -30.38 -22.95 -13.69
C PHE A 96 -31.07 -23.46 -14.96
N GLN A 97 -30.34 -23.58 -16.08
CA GLN A 97 -30.88 -24.15 -17.32
C GLN A 97 -31.26 -25.64 -17.14
N PHE A 98 -30.44 -26.39 -16.39
CA PHE A 98 -30.74 -27.78 -16.05
C PHE A 98 -32.02 -27.89 -15.21
N TRP A 99 -32.15 -27.09 -14.14
CA TRP A 99 -33.37 -27.10 -13.31
C TRP A 99 -34.63 -26.72 -14.12
N LYS A 100 -34.53 -25.69 -14.98
CA LYS A 100 -35.63 -25.27 -15.85
C LYS A 100 -36.03 -26.34 -16.86
N ARG A 101 -35.09 -27.15 -17.35
CA ARG A 101 -35.35 -28.31 -18.22
C ARG A 101 -36.05 -29.44 -17.47
N SER A 102 -35.66 -29.68 -16.22
CA SER A 102 -36.23 -30.72 -15.35
C SER A 102 -37.61 -30.38 -14.77
N ALA A 103 -38.01 -29.10 -14.79
CA ALA A 103 -39.27 -28.62 -14.23
C ALA A 103 -40.44 -28.55 -15.22
N LYS A 104 -40.32 -29.14 -16.43
CA LYS A 104 -41.40 -29.13 -17.43
C LYS A 104 -42.15 -30.47 -17.41
N PRO A 105 -43.36 -30.56 -16.84
CA PRO A 105 -44.19 -31.77 -16.95
C PRO A 105 -44.71 -31.94 -18.39
N SER A 106 -44.90 -33.20 -18.81
CA SER A 106 -45.55 -33.59 -20.08
C SER A 106 -46.99 -33.11 -20.16
#